data_AF-A0AAD4BAA6-F1
#
_entry.id   AF-A0AAD4BAA6-F1
#
_cell.length_a   1.000
_cell.length_b   1.000
_cell.length_c   1.000
_cell.angle_alpha   90.00
_cell.angle_beta   90.00
_cell.angle_gamma   90.00
#
_symmetry.space_group_name_H-M   'P 1'
#
loop_
_entity.id
_entity.type
_entity.pdbx_description
1 polymer ?
#
loop_
_entity_poly.entity_id
_entity_poly.type
_entity_poly.pdbx_seq_one_letter_code
_entity_poly.pdbx_strand_id
1 'polypeptide(L)'
;VVFLERLQSEQIPPLPHTHIDHLGTVYALTHTPNAELRLRFYEIALRDPSSSAAHAYAVDAAQWVVGADGRGVKGRMKFCRPVSRAVGSVDRGIAVKWYREYREAFHPIARGLIDK
;
A
#
# COMPACT_ATOMS: atom_id res chain seq x y z
N VAL A 1 -13.79 -1.90 -8.17
CA VAL A 1 -12.56 -1.11 -8.46
C VAL A 1 -12.91 0.34 -8.82
N VAL A 2 -13.79 0.57 -9.81
CA VAL A 2 -14.12 1.92 -10.33
C VAL A 2 -14.46 2.97 -9.26
N PHE A 3 -15.19 2.60 -8.20
CA PHE A 3 -15.48 3.53 -7.10
C PHE A 3 -14.22 4.09 -6.42
N LEU A 4 -13.28 3.22 -6.04
CA LEU A 4 -12.02 3.62 -5.39
C LEU A 4 -11.14 4.44 -6.36
N GLU A 5 -11.14 4.08 -7.64
CA GLU A 5 -10.45 4.85 -8.67
C GLU A 5 -11.00 6.28 -8.81
N ARG A 6 -12.32 6.45 -8.71
CA ARG A 6 -12.94 7.80 -8.70
C ARG A 6 -12.58 8.59 -7.45
N LEU A 7 -12.51 7.93 -6.28
CA LEU A 7 -12.06 8.57 -5.04
C LEU A 7 -10.58 9.02 -5.10
N GLN A 8 -9.76 8.30 -5.86
CA GLN A 8 -8.36 8.65 -6.08
C GLN A 8 -8.17 9.81 -7.09
N SER A 9 -9.23 10.26 -7.76
CA SER A 9 -9.12 11.34 -8.75
C SER A 9 -8.51 12.61 -8.16
N GLU A 10 -7.74 13.32 -8.98
CA GLU A 10 -7.07 14.57 -8.59
C GLU A 10 -8.03 15.68 -8.18
N GLN A 11 -9.32 15.54 -8.52
CA GLN A 11 -10.36 16.50 -8.14
C GLN A 11 -10.81 16.36 -6.69
N ILE A 12 -10.53 15.22 -6.04
CA ILE A 12 -10.93 14.95 -4.66
C ILE A 12 -9.68 15.11 -3.77
N PRO A 13 -9.71 15.94 -2.71
CA PRO A 13 -8.60 16.05 -1.78
C PRO A 13 -8.41 14.75 -0.99
N PRO A 14 -7.22 14.51 -0.40
CA PRO A 14 -7.01 13.36 0.48
C PRO A 14 -8.06 13.29 1.60
N LEU A 15 -8.58 12.09 1.83
CA LEU A 15 -9.62 11.87 2.81
C LEU A 15 -9.06 11.94 4.25
N PRO A 16 -9.82 12.45 5.23
CA PRO A 16 -9.43 12.37 6.62
C PRO A 16 -9.28 10.92 7.08
N HIS A 17 -8.41 10.69 8.07
CA HIS A 17 -8.19 9.38 8.70
C HIS A 17 -9.48 8.64 9.05
N THR A 18 -10.44 9.33 9.67
CA THR A 18 -11.72 8.74 10.08
C THR A 18 -12.51 8.15 8.91
N HIS A 19 -12.41 8.75 7.73
CA HIS A 19 -13.10 8.27 6.53
C HIS A 19 -12.37 7.07 5.93
N ILE A 20 -11.04 7.08 5.93
CA ILE A 20 -10.22 5.97 5.44
C ILE A 20 -10.46 4.73 6.32
N ASP A 21 -10.46 4.90 7.64
CA ASP A 21 -10.73 3.81 8.60
C ASP A 21 -12.13 3.24 8.42
N HIS A 22 -13.12 4.12 8.31
CA HIS A 22 -14.51 3.71 8.12
C HIS A 22 -14.68 2.97 6.79
N LEU A 23 -14.06 3.47 5.71
CA LEU A 23 -14.05 2.82 4.40
C LEU A 23 -13.38 1.44 4.45
N GLY A 24 -12.22 1.33 5.10
CA GLY A 24 -11.49 0.09 5.28
C GLY A 24 -12.29 -0.96 6.05
N THR A 25 -13.03 -0.53 7.08
CA THR A 25 -13.82 -1.38 7.96
C THR A 25 -15.13 -1.82 7.31
N VAL A 26 -15.96 -0.88 6.85
CA VAL A 26 -17.30 -1.15 6.31
C VAL A 26 -17.24 -2.03 5.06
N TYR A 27 -16.23 -1.84 4.22
CA TYR A 27 -16.04 -2.61 2.99
C TYR A 27 -14.97 -3.71 3.11
N ALA A 28 -14.41 -3.93 4.31
CA ALA A 28 -13.36 -4.91 4.59
C ALA A 28 -12.15 -4.84 3.61
N LEU A 29 -11.78 -3.65 3.16
CA LEU A 29 -10.78 -3.46 2.10
C LEU A 29 -9.35 -3.81 2.52
N THR A 30 -9.06 -3.73 3.82
CA THR A 30 -7.78 -4.14 4.41
C THR A 30 -7.60 -5.67 4.40
N HIS A 31 -8.68 -6.43 4.37
CA HIS A 31 -8.67 -7.91 4.47
C HIS A 31 -9.21 -8.61 3.23
N THR A 32 -9.57 -7.85 2.19
CA THR A 32 -10.13 -8.42 0.96
C THR A 32 -9.10 -9.33 0.27
N PRO A 33 -9.52 -10.50 -0.25
CA PRO A 33 -8.65 -11.35 -1.05
C PRO A 33 -8.36 -10.74 -2.44
N ASN A 34 -9.12 -9.72 -2.84
CA ASN A 34 -8.95 -9.08 -4.13
C ASN A 34 -7.81 -8.05 -4.08
N ALA A 35 -6.65 -8.44 -4.61
CA ALA A 35 -5.46 -7.58 -4.66
C ALA A 35 -5.66 -6.23 -5.35
N GLU A 36 -6.53 -6.13 -6.37
CA GLU A 36 -6.81 -4.86 -7.05
C GLU A 36 -7.56 -3.90 -6.13
N LEU A 37 -8.54 -4.39 -5.37
CA LEU A 37 -9.27 -3.55 -4.41
C LEU A 37 -8.36 -3.09 -3.28
N ARG A 38 -7.53 -3.99 -2.77
CA ARG A 38 -6.59 -3.68 -1.69
C ARG A 38 -5.51 -2.70 -2.12
N LEU A 39 -4.98 -2.83 -3.34
CA LEU A 39 -4.07 -1.84 -3.93
C LEU A 39 -4.71 -0.45 -3.92
N ARG A 40 -5.92 -0.32 -4.50
CA ARG A 40 -6.59 0.97 -4.61
C ARG A 40 -6.89 1.59 -3.25
N PHE A 41 -7.24 0.75 -2.27
CA PHE A 41 -7.42 1.22 -0.90
C PHE A 41 -6.13 1.80 -0.32
N TYR A 42 -4.99 1.10 -0.44
CA TYR A 42 -3.72 1.62 0.05
C TYR A 42 -3.25 2.86 -0.72
N GLU A 43 -3.50 2.95 -2.03
CA GLU A 43 -3.20 4.16 -2.80
C GLU A 43 -3.99 5.39 -2.30
N ILE A 44 -5.24 5.20 -1.85
CA ILE A 44 -6.03 6.27 -1.22
C ILE A 44 -5.49 6.58 0.18
N ALA A 45 -5.22 5.55 1.00
CA ALA A 45 -4.79 5.70 2.38
C ALA A 45 -3.41 6.38 2.51
N LEU A 46 -2.51 6.11 1.56
CA LEU A 46 -1.14 6.64 1.53
C LEU A 46 -1.01 7.91 0.67
N ARG A 47 -2.12 8.45 0.16
CA ARG A 47 -2.12 9.60 -0.76
C ARG A 47 -1.61 10.88 -0.11
N ASP A 48 -1.90 11.08 1.18
CA ASP A 48 -1.35 12.19 1.98
C ASP A 48 -0.27 11.66 2.93
N PRO A 49 1.02 11.81 2.56
CA PRO A 49 2.13 11.30 3.36
C PRO A 49 2.25 11.94 4.74
N SER A 50 1.71 13.14 4.93
CA SER A 50 1.77 13.85 6.21
C SER A 50 0.69 13.43 7.19
N SER A 51 -0.33 12.70 6.71
CA SER A 51 -1.44 12.27 7.54
C SER A 51 -1.05 11.15 8.51
N SER A 52 -1.68 11.14 9.68
CA SER A 52 -1.56 10.04 10.64
C SER A 52 -2.09 8.72 10.07
N ALA A 53 -3.10 8.79 9.19
CA ALA A 53 -3.66 7.65 8.48
C ALA A 53 -2.61 6.96 7.62
N ALA A 54 -1.85 7.72 6.84
CA ALA A 54 -0.84 7.17 5.96
C ALA A 54 0.25 6.45 6.76
N HIS A 55 0.66 6.99 7.91
CA HIS A 55 1.63 6.32 8.78
C HIS A 55 1.09 5.02 9.38
N ALA A 56 -0.19 5.00 9.80
CA ALA A 56 -0.83 3.80 10.32
C ALA A 56 -0.90 2.69 9.25
N TYR A 57 -1.36 3.04 8.04
CA TYR A 57 -1.51 2.10 6.94
C TYR A 57 -0.22 1.75 6.20
N ALA A 58 0.86 2.52 6.36
CA ALA A 58 2.14 2.26 5.71
C ALA A 58 2.74 0.90 6.14
N VAL A 59 2.59 0.55 7.42
CA VAL A 59 3.06 -0.74 7.96
C VAL A 59 2.25 -1.89 7.36
N ASP A 60 0.92 -1.78 7.36
CA ASP A 60 0.02 -2.79 6.81
C ASP A 60 0.27 -3.00 5.30
N ALA A 61 0.47 -1.90 4.57
CA ALA A 61 0.75 -1.94 3.14
C ALA A 61 2.11 -2.60 2.85
N ALA A 62 3.14 -2.30 3.65
CA ALA A 62 4.44 -2.96 3.54
C ALA A 62 4.35 -4.47 3.79
N GLN A 63 3.64 -4.88 4.85
CA GLN A 63 3.40 -6.29 5.19
C GLN A 63 2.64 -7.04 4.09
N TRP A 64 1.67 -6.37 3.46
CA TRP A 64 0.90 -6.95 2.36
C TRP A 64 1.76 -7.18 1.11
N VAL A 65 2.66 -6.25 0.77
CA VAL A 65 3.56 -6.42 -0.39
C VAL A 65 4.48 -7.63 -0.23
N VAL A 66 4.99 -7.85 0.98
CA VAL A 66 5.86 -9.00 1.31
C VAL A 66 5.05 -10.25 1.64
N GLY A 67 3.72 -10.18 1.69
CA GLY A 67 2.83 -11.29 2.04
C GLY A 67 3.08 -11.92 3.39
N ALA A 68 3.44 -11.09 4.38
CA ALA A 68 3.52 -11.50 5.78
C ALA A 68 2.14 -11.87 6.35
N ASP A 69 1.07 -11.31 5.79
CA ASP A 69 -0.33 -11.55 6.18
C ASP A 69 -0.98 -12.78 5.50
N GLY A 70 -0.21 -13.57 4.76
CA GLY A 70 -0.69 -14.75 4.03
C GLY A 70 -1.53 -14.46 2.78
N ARG A 71 -1.81 -13.18 2.47
CA ARG A 71 -2.62 -12.73 1.32
C ARG A 71 -1.89 -11.74 0.41
N GLY A 72 -0.59 -11.65 0.57
CA GLY A 72 0.24 -10.73 -0.18
C GLY A 72 0.47 -11.10 -1.63
N VAL A 73 1.03 -10.12 -2.32
CA VAL A 73 1.22 -10.10 -3.78
C VAL A 73 2.67 -10.34 -4.20
N LYS A 74 3.48 -10.94 -3.30
CA LYS A 74 4.92 -11.23 -3.42
C LYS A 74 5.40 -11.26 -4.88
N GLY A 75 6.24 -10.31 -5.27
CA GLY A 75 6.88 -10.29 -6.59
C GLY A 75 6.02 -9.80 -7.77
N ARG A 76 4.71 -9.55 -7.59
CA ARG A 76 3.87 -8.96 -8.64
C ARG A 76 4.07 -7.45 -8.67
N MET A 77 4.95 -7.02 -9.57
CA MET A 77 5.39 -5.62 -9.72
C MET A 77 4.28 -4.60 -9.87
N LYS A 78 3.13 -4.99 -10.46
CA LYS A 78 1.92 -4.16 -10.54
C LYS A 78 1.48 -3.63 -9.17
N PHE A 79 1.70 -4.38 -8.10
CA PHE A 79 1.33 -4.00 -6.74
C PHE A 79 2.55 -3.59 -5.91
N CYS A 80 3.63 -4.37 -6.00
CA CYS A 80 4.81 -4.17 -5.15
C CYS A 80 5.44 -2.79 -5.36
N ARG A 81 5.56 -2.32 -6.61
CA ARG A 81 6.20 -1.04 -6.92
C ARG A 81 5.39 0.18 -6.47
N PRO A 82 4.11 0.35 -6.84
CA PRO A 82 3.35 1.51 -6.40
C PRO A 82 3.23 1.57 -4.88
N VAL A 83 2.98 0.44 -4.21
CA VAL A 83 2.87 0.42 -2.75
C VAL A 83 4.21 0.73 -2.08
N SER A 84 5.32 0.14 -2.52
CA SER A 84 6.64 0.45 -1.93
C SER A 84 7.01 1.93 -2.11
N ARG A 85 6.67 2.53 -3.25
CA ARG A 85 6.86 3.97 -3.49
C ARG A 85 5.97 4.81 -2.57
N ALA A 86 4.69 4.45 -2.44
CA ALA A 86 3.76 5.16 -1.57
C ALA A 86 4.22 5.10 -0.10
N VAL A 87 4.58 3.91 0.40
CA VAL A 87 5.15 3.73 1.75
C VAL A 87 6.43 4.55 1.91
N GLY A 88 7.32 4.53 0.92
CA GLY A 88 8.56 5.31 0.95
C GLY A 88 8.35 6.83 0.95
N SER A 89 7.26 7.31 0.36
CA SER A 89 6.87 8.73 0.43
C SER A 89 6.35 9.13 1.82
N VAL A 90 5.69 8.20 2.54
CA VAL A 90 5.21 8.39 3.92
C VAL A 90 6.38 8.31 4.89
N ASP A 91 7.06 7.17 4.91
CA ASP A 91 8.18 6.89 5.79
C ASP A 91 9.20 6.00 5.08
N ARG A 92 10.30 6.64 4.66
CA ARG A 92 11.41 5.96 4.00
C ARG A 92 12.10 4.94 4.92
N GLY A 93 12.14 5.18 6.22
CA GLY A 93 12.74 4.27 7.20
C GLY A 93 11.98 2.94 7.26
N ILE A 94 10.65 3.00 7.31
CA ILE A 94 9.78 1.82 7.24
C ILE A 94 10.01 1.08 5.92
N ALA A 95 9.94 1.78 4.77
CA ALA A 95 10.12 1.16 3.47
C ALA A 95 11.47 0.42 3.34
N VAL A 96 12.58 1.05 3.73
CA VAL A 96 13.92 0.45 3.64
C VAL A 96 14.08 -0.71 4.60
N LYS A 97 13.58 -0.60 5.84
CA LYS A 97 13.66 -1.66 6.85
C LYS A 97 12.97 -2.93 6.34
N TRP A 98 11.70 -2.81 5.94
CA TRP A 98 10.92 -3.93 5.43
C TRP A 98 11.51 -4.50 4.14
N TYR A 99 11.91 -3.64 3.21
CA TYR A 99 12.50 -4.12 1.97
C TYR A 99 13.79 -4.91 2.23
N ARG A 100 14.68 -4.46 3.11
CA ARG A 100 15.91 -5.20 3.45
C ARG A 100 15.65 -6.56 4.07
N GLU A 101 14.66 -6.65 4.96
CA GLU A 101 14.28 -7.88 5.64
C GLU A 101 13.71 -8.92 4.66
N TYR A 102 12.90 -8.48 3.70
CA TYR A 102 12.20 -9.38 2.77
C TYR A 102 12.78 -9.38 1.34
N ARG A 103 13.93 -8.72 1.12
CA ARG A 103 14.51 -8.56 -0.24
C ARG A 103 14.65 -9.91 -0.95
N GLU A 104 15.03 -10.96 -0.22
CA GLU A 104 15.31 -12.28 -0.77
C GLU A 104 14.05 -13.06 -1.17
N ALA A 105 12.88 -12.63 -0.69
CA ALA A 105 11.60 -13.20 -1.09
C ALA A 105 11.13 -12.72 -2.46
N PHE A 106 11.71 -11.64 -3.01
CA PHE A 106 11.36 -11.11 -4.33
C PHE A 106 12.19 -11.74 -5.43
N HIS A 107 11.58 -11.92 -6.61
CA HIS A 107 12.30 -12.31 -7.82
C HIS A 107 13.43 -11.32 -8.14
N PRO A 108 14.60 -11.75 -8.65
CA PRO A 108 15.76 -10.87 -8.89
C PRO A 108 15.45 -9.60 -9.69
N ILE A 109 14.60 -9.71 -10.70
CA ILE A 109 14.17 -8.54 -11.52
C ILE A 109 13.31 -7.57 -10.69
N ALA A 110 12.43 -8.08 -9.82
CA ALA A 110 11.60 -7.25 -8.96
C ALA A 110 12.46 -6.48 -7.94
N ARG A 111 13.49 -7.13 -7.37
CA ARG A 111 14.47 -6.49 -6.46
C ARG A 111 15.10 -5.26 -7.12
N GLY A 112 15.70 -5.44 -8.30
CA GLY A 112 16.36 -4.35 -9.01
C GLY A 112 15.44 -3.20 -9.44
N LEU A 113 14.11 -3.41 -9.46
CA LEU A 113 13.12 -2.36 -9.75
C LEU A 113 12.56 -1.68 -8.49
N ILE A 114 12.61 -2.34 -7.33
CA ILE A 114 12.22 -1.78 -6.03
C ILE A 114 13.40 -1.05 -5.38
N ASP A 115 14.63 -1.47 -5.67
CA ASP A 115 15.88 -0.80 -5.28
C ASP A 115 16.00 0.64 -5.82
N LYS A 116 15.27 0.97 -6.89
CA LYS A 116 15.31 2.26 -7.60
C LYS A 116 14.17 3.18 -7.19
#